data_AF-A0A7S2BWJ6-F1
#
_entry.id   AF-A0A7S2BWJ6-F1
#
_cell.length_a   1.000
_cell.length_b   1.000
_cell.length_c   1.000
_cell.angle_alpha   90.00
_cell.angle_beta   90.00
_cell.angle_gamma   90.00
#
_symmetry.space_group_name_H-M   'P 1'
#
loop_
_entity.id
_entity.type
_entity.pdbx_description
1 polymer ?
#
loop_
_entity_poly.entity_id
_entity_poly.type
_entity_poly.pdbx_seq_one_letter_code
_entity_poly.pdbx_strand_id
1 'polypeptide(L)'
;VVPGADCFFLSGSLGFPLDLTEIMAEQIGMTVDKEGYEAELKKEADKNTGKGGEGQKDMLFQSKETVWLGNENIAVTNQAGKYTTGAQPEATVLAIFTGRGALP
;
A
#
# COMPACT_ATOMS: atom_id res chain seq x y z
N VAL A 1 25.76 18.61 -7.02
CA VAL A 1 25.33 17.21 -6.78
C VAL A 1 23.89 17.27 -6.29
N VAL A 2 22.96 16.52 -6.91
CA VAL A 2 21.59 16.33 -6.44
C VAL A 2 21.63 15.31 -5.29
N PRO A 3 21.12 15.65 -4.09
CA PRO A 3 21.14 14.75 -2.95
C PRO A 3 20.38 13.44 -3.22
N GLY A 4 20.89 12.33 -2.71
CA GLY A 4 20.24 11.02 -2.87
C GLY A 4 18.82 10.95 -2.31
N ALA A 5 18.53 11.72 -1.25
CA ALA A 5 17.19 11.83 -0.67
C ALA A 5 16.16 12.49 -1.63
N ASP A 6 16.59 13.48 -2.42
CA ASP A 6 15.72 14.12 -3.41
C ASP A 6 15.46 13.20 -4.59
N CYS A 7 16.49 12.46 -5.03
CA CYS A 7 16.35 11.40 -6.03
C CYS A 7 15.42 10.27 -5.54
N PHE A 8 15.51 9.92 -4.25
CA PHE A 8 14.64 8.93 -3.63
C PHE A 8 13.19 9.40 -3.64
N PHE A 9 12.94 10.67 -3.31
CA PHE A 9 11.59 11.25 -3.36
C PHE A 9 11.04 11.30 -4.79
N LEU A 10 11.84 11.74 -5.76
CA LEU A 10 11.48 11.77 -7.18
C LEU A 10 11.09 10.39 -7.70
N SER A 11 11.83 9.35 -7.30
CA SER A 11 11.54 7.97 -7.70
C SER A 11 10.35 7.36 -6.97
N GLY A 12 10.35 7.41 -5.63
CA GLY A 12 9.34 6.73 -4.81
C GLY A 12 7.98 7.42 -4.78
N SER A 13 7.95 8.76 -4.75
CA SER A 13 6.70 9.53 -4.59
C SER A 13 6.16 10.10 -5.91
N LEU A 14 7.06 10.54 -6.80
CA LEU A 14 6.69 11.21 -8.04
C LEU A 14 6.80 10.30 -9.28
N GLY A 15 7.33 9.08 -9.12
CA GLY A 15 7.41 8.07 -10.17
C GLY A 15 8.44 8.36 -11.26
N PHE A 16 9.38 9.28 -11.03
CA PHE A 16 10.45 9.59 -11.98
C PHE A 16 11.64 8.65 -11.78
N PRO A 17 12.08 7.90 -12.80
CA PRO A 17 13.23 7.00 -12.66
C PRO A 17 14.53 7.78 -12.38
N LEU A 18 15.47 7.15 -11.68
CA LEU A 18 16.78 7.72 -11.36
C LEU A 18 17.50 8.19 -12.64
N ASP A 19 17.46 7.39 -13.69
CA ASP A 19 18.07 7.67 -15.00
C ASP A 19 17.63 9.01 -15.58
N LEU A 20 16.35 9.35 -15.44
CA LEU A 20 15.83 10.63 -15.94
C LEU A 20 16.34 11.81 -15.10
N THR A 21 16.48 11.60 -13.78
CA THR A 21 17.06 12.59 -12.87
C THR A 21 18.54 12.81 -13.17
N GLU A 22 19.28 11.76 -13.56
CA GLU A 22 20.67 11.86 -14.01
C GLU A 22 20.80 12.68 -15.30
N ILE A 23 20.00 12.36 -16.32
CA ILE A 23 20.00 13.12 -17.59
C ILE A 23 19.68 14.60 -17.35
N MET A 24 18.67 14.90 -16.52
CA MET A 24 18.31 16.29 -16.20
C MET A 24 19.39 17.02 -15.41
N ALA A 25 20.06 16.34 -14.47
CA ALA A 25 21.16 16.92 -13.71
C ALA A 25 22.35 17.24 -14.64
N GLU A 26 22.72 16.33 -15.54
CA GLU A 26 23.82 16.52 -16.49
C GLU A 26 23.61 17.73 -17.40
N GLN A 27 22.37 17.96 -17.86
CA GLN A 27 22.02 19.11 -18.71
C GLN A 27 22.30 20.46 -18.05
N ILE A 28 22.26 20.53 -16.72
CA ILE A 28 22.55 21.74 -15.94
C ILE A 28 23.94 21.70 -15.29
N GLY A 29 24.80 20.76 -15.69
CA GLY A 29 26.16 20.61 -15.15
C GLY A 29 26.20 20.09 -13.71
N MET A 30 25.13 19.41 -13.26
CA MET A 30 25.04 18.75 -11.97
C MET A 30 25.20 17.24 -12.11
N THR A 31 25.55 16.58 -11.02
CA THR A 31 25.65 15.11 -10.92
C THR A 31 24.70 14.61 -9.83
N VAL A 32 24.37 13.33 -9.82
CA VAL A 32 23.48 12.71 -8.81
C VAL A 32 24.30 11.95 -7.77
N ASP A 33 23.89 12.04 -6.50
CA ASP A 33 24.42 11.21 -5.41
C ASP A 33 23.75 9.83 -5.41
N LYS A 34 24.34 8.88 -6.16
CA LYS A 34 23.83 7.51 -6.27
C LYS A 34 23.96 6.72 -4.96
N GLU A 35 25.05 6.94 -4.22
CA GLU A 35 25.29 6.25 -2.95
C GLU A 35 24.25 6.65 -1.89
N GLY A 36 23.91 7.94 -1.81
CA GLY A 36 22.84 8.43 -0.95
C GLY A 36 21.48 7.87 -1.33
N TYR A 37 21.18 7.74 -2.63
CA TYR A 37 19.94 7.16 -3.12
C TYR A 37 19.82 5.67 -2.75
N GLU A 38 20.89 4.89 -2.95
CA GLU A 38 20.93 3.46 -2.56
C GLU A 38 20.80 3.28 -1.04
N ALA A 39 21.39 4.17 -0.25
CA ALA A 39 21.25 4.14 1.20
C ALA A 39 19.79 4.38 1.66
N GLU A 40 19.08 5.31 1.04
CA GLU A 40 17.65 5.55 1.32
C GLU A 40 16.77 4.38 0.85
N LEU A 41 17.04 3.83 -0.34
CA LEU A 41 16.37 2.61 -0.82
C LEU A 41 16.55 1.45 0.15
N LYS A 42 17.76 1.24 0.68
CA LYS A 42 18.04 0.18 1.65
C LYS A 42 17.31 0.42 2.96
N LYS A 43 17.30 1.65 3.48
CA LYS A 43 16.54 2.00 4.69
C LYS A 43 15.04 1.74 4.53
N GLU A 44 14.47 2.06 3.37
CA GLU A 44 13.07 1.77 3.03
C GLU A 44 12.81 0.28 2.87
N ALA A 45 13.70 -0.44 2.19
CA ALA A 45 13.61 -1.89 2.06
C ALA A 45 13.68 -2.57 3.44
N ASP A 46 14.57 -2.14 4.33
CA ASP A 46 14.67 -2.67 5.70
C ASP A 46 13.39 -2.37 6.51
N LYS A 47 12.85 -1.14 6.39
CA LYS A 47 11.55 -0.76 7.01
C LYS A 47 10.38 -1.59 6.49
N ASN A 48 10.37 -1.90 5.19
CA ASN A 48 9.30 -2.66 4.55
C ASN A 48 9.45 -4.18 4.78
N THR A 49 10.67 -4.69 4.86
CA THR A 49 10.97 -6.10 5.15
C THR A 49 10.59 -6.44 6.58
N GLY A 50 10.78 -5.52 7.54
CA GLY A 50 10.30 -5.66 8.92
C GLY A 50 8.77 -5.70 9.08
N LYS A 51 8.00 -5.32 8.05
CA LYS A 51 6.52 -5.38 8.06
C LYS A 51 5.95 -6.62 7.38
N GLY A 52 6.79 -7.46 6.75
CA GLY A 52 6.35 -8.64 6.02
C GLY A 52 6.39 -9.96 6.81
N GLY A 53 7.08 -10.02 7.94
CA GLY A 53 7.39 -11.29 8.63
C GLY A 53 6.66 -11.53 9.96
N GLU A 54 6.40 -10.50 10.75
CA GLU A 54 5.84 -10.64 12.10
C GLU A 54 4.55 -9.81 12.21
N GLY A 55 3.40 -10.45 12.05
CA GLY A 55 2.10 -9.81 12.19
C GLY A 55 1.33 -9.58 10.88
N GLN A 56 1.73 -10.21 9.78
CA GLN A 56 0.84 -10.32 8.62
C GLN A 56 -0.36 -11.17 9.03
N LYS A 57 -1.41 -10.51 9.54
CA LYS A 57 -2.68 -11.16 9.81
C LYS A 57 -3.11 -11.77 8.49
N ASP A 58 -3.34 -13.07 8.49
CA ASP A 58 -3.77 -13.75 7.27
C ASP A 58 -5.15 -13.18 6.89
N MET A 59 -5.15 -12.33 5.86
CA MET A 59 -6.33 -11.62 5.36
C MET A 59 -7.10 -12.46 4.34
N LEU A 60 -6.77 -13.74 4.18
CA LEU A 60 -7.54 -14.64 3.32
C LEU A 60 -8.89 -14.92 3.96
N PHE A 61 -9.94 -14.36 3.36
CA PHE A 61 -11.31 -14.69 3.67
C PHE A 61 -11.63 -16.08 3.09
N GLN A 62 -11.89 -17.06 3.93
CA GLN A 62 -12.08 -18.46 3.52
C GLN A 62 -13.46 -18.99 3.98
N SER A 63 -13.67 -20.29 3.81
CA SER A 63 -14.95 -20.94 4.10
C SER A 63 -15.38 -20.81 5.55
N LYS A 64 -14.43 -20.80 6.51
CA LYS A 64 -14.73 -20.69 7.94
C LYS A 64 -15.42 -19.36 8.27
N GLU A 65 -14.92 -18.27 7.69
CA GLU A 65 -15.45 -16.92 7.93
C GLU A 65 -16.85 -16.77 7.30
N THR A 66 -17.06 -17.35 6.12
CA THR A 66 -18.39 -17.39 5.47
C THR A 66 -19.41 -18.18 6.30
N VAL A 67 -19.00 -19.30 6.90
CA VAL A 67 -19.86 -20.09 7.79
C VAL A 67 -20.21 -19.32 9.07
N TRP A 68 -19.25 -18.60 9.65
CA TRP A 68 -19.50 -17.76 10.83
C TRP A 68 -20.54 -16.67 10.55
N LEU A 69 -20.42 -15.95 9.44
CA LEU A 69 -21.43 -14.94 9.04
C LEU A 69 -22.82 -15.55 8.90
N GLY A 70 -22.92 -16.74 8.31
CA GLY A 70 -24.19 -17.46 8.17
C GLY A 70 -24.82 -17.83 9.52
N ASN A 71 -24.02 -18.32 10.47
CA ASN A 71 -24.49 -18.68 11.81
C ASN A 71 -24.96 -17.46 12.61
N GLU A 72 -24.31 -16.31 12.45
CA GLU A 72 -24.70 -15.04 13.09
C GLU A 72 -25.84 -14.32 12.35
N ASN A 73 -26.42 -14.94 11.31
CA ASN A 73 -27.47 -14.35 10.45
C ASN A 73 -27.06 -13.03 9.80
N ILE A 74 -25.76 -12.83 9.53
CA ILE A 74 -25.25 -11.64 8.86
C ILE A 74 -25.45 -11.82 7.35
N ALA A 75 -26.34 -11.00 6.78
CA ALA A 75 -26.64 -11.03 5.36
C ALA A 75 -25.45 -10.60 4.50
N VAL A 76 -25.38 -11.16 3.28
CA VAL A 76 -24.40 -10.73 2.26
C VAL A 76 -24.66 -9.26 1.90
N THR A 77 -23.59 -8.52 1.63
CA THR A 77 -23.66 -7.11 1.24
C THR A 77 -24.67 -6.88 0.12
N ASN A 78 -25.62 -5.97 0.34
CA ASN A 78 -26.51 -5.50 -0.71
C ASN A 78 -25.72 -4.61 -1.70
N GLN A 79 -25.54 -5.08 -2.93
CA GLN A 79 -24.75 -4.40 -3.97
C GLN A 79 -25.59 -3.64 -5.00
N ALA A 80 -26.91 -3.48 -4.79
CA ALA A 80 -27.80 -2.84 -5.76
C ALA A 80 -27.36 -1.41 -6.16
N GLY A 81 -26.74 -0.68 -5.24
CA GLY A 81 -26.22 0.68 -5.47
C GLY A 81 -24.85 0.78 -6.14
N LYS A 82 -24.21 -0.35 -6.51
CA LYS A 82 -22.82 -0.34 -7.04
C LYS A 82 -22.68 0.42 -8.36
N TYR A 83 -23.72 0.41 -9.20
CA TYR A 83 -23.68 0.96 -10.56
C TYR A 83 -24.61 2.17 -10.75
N THR A 84 -25.10 2.77 -9.67
CA THR A 84 -25.96 3.96 -9.74
C THR A 84 -25.13 5.23 -9.66
N THR A 85 -24.92 5.88 -10.80
CA THR A 85 -24.20 7.16 -10.90
C THR A 85 -24.96 8.27 -10.15
N GLY A 86 -24.28 8.98 -9.26
CA GLY A 86 -24.86 10.10 -8.49
C GLY A 86 -25.69 9.70 -7.27
N ALA A 87 -25.79 8.42 -6.95
CA ALA A 87 -26.45 7.96 -5.73
C ALA A 87 -25.56 8.16 -4.50
N GLN A 88 -26.18 8.49 -3.37
CA GLN A 88 -25.58 8.47 -2.03
C GLN A 88 -26.21 7.29 -1.27
N PRO A 89 -25.71 6.06 -1.45
CA PRO A 89 -26.28 4.91 -0.77
C PRO A 89 -25.98 5.01 0.73
N GLU A 90 -27.01 4.85 1.56
CA GLU A 90 -26.83 4.63 2.99
C GLU A 90 -26.34 3.19 3.20
N ALA A 91 -25.24 3.03 3.94
CA ALA A 91 -24.65 1.73 4.23
C ALA A 91 -24.43 1.56 5.72
N THR A 92 -24.63 0.34 6.21
CA THR A 92 -24.33 -0.05 7.59
C THR A 92 -23.29 -1.16 7.57
N VAL A 93 -22.23 -1.01 8.37
CA VAL A 93 -21.20 -2.04 8.52
C VAL A 93 -21.76 -3.13 9.43
N LEU A 94 -21.89 -4.36 8.91
CA LEU A 94 -22.41 -5.51 9.67
C LEU A 94 -21.31 -6.30 10.37
N ALA A 95 -20.13 -6.41 9.76
CA ALA A 95 -18.99 -7.13 10.31
C ALA A 95 -17.66 -6.60 9.74
N ILE A 96 -16.58 -6.73 10.51
CA ILE A 96 -15.23 -6.36 10.11
C ILE A 96 -14.34 -7.58 10.26
N PHE A 97 -13.71 -8.02 9.16
CA PHE A 97 -12.71 -9.07 9.21
C PHE A 97 -11.33 -8.46 9.40
N THR A 98 -10.73 -8.70 10.57
CA THR A 98 -9.42 -8.15 10.93
C THR A 98 -8.27 -9.12 10.68
N GLY A 99 -8.49 -10.22 9.95
CA GLY A 99 -7.49 -11.24 9.65
C GLY A 99 -7.31 -12.30 10.74
N ARG A 100 -6.74 -13.45 10.35
CA ARG A 100 -6.54 -14.62 11.21
C ARG A 100 -5.51 -14.31 12.31
N GLY A 101 -5.84 -14.63 13.56
CA GLY A 101 -5.01 -14.33 14.74
C GLY A 101 -5.36 -13.02 15.47
N ALA A 102 -6.32 -12.26 14.96
CA ALA A 102 -7.02 -11.28 15.80
C ALA A 102 -7.96 -12.05 16.74
N LEU A 103 -7.70 -11.96 18.05
CA LEU A 103 -8.73 -12.27 19.05
C LEU A 103 -9.92 -11.29 18.84
N PRO A 104 -11.16 -11.69 19.17
CA PRO A 104 -12.35 -10.86 18.99
C PRO A 104 -12.21 -9.48 19.64
#